data_AF-A0A1V6KKT4-F1
#
_entry.id   AF-A0A1V6KKT4-F1
#
_cell.length_a   1.000
_cell.length_b   1.000
_cell.length_c   1.000
_cell.angle_alpha   90.00
_cell.angle_beta   90.00
_cell.angle_gamma   90.00
#
_symmetry.space_group_name_H-M   'P 1'
#
loop_
_entity.id
_entity.type
_entity.pdbx_description
1 polymer ?
#
loop_
_entity_poly.entity_id
_entity_poly.type
_entity_poly.pdbx_seq_one_letter_code
_entity_poly.pdbx_strand_id
1 'polypeptide(L)'
;MNEDLNIIRKLVWSYVRSTGLEFDDLYSEASLIYLEALPTYNPNKGKKSTFIWNVIRNKLNNILKKKSEIPADMEAMKTLIEGTWEVNPEQIIIANEAWEELFNTLSQDAKEVYNVIANGEIYINIDKPRHSRGIIARELKARGWSETKIWAVFREIKQVLRVDLKPEKNSKIQRRKLPKKTAKK
;
A
#
# COMPACT_ATOMS: atom_id res chain seq x y z
N MET A 1 28.96 24.34 -15.25
CA MET A 1 29.01 22.87 -15.42
C MET A 1 29.21 22.16 -14.08
N ASN A 2 30.33 22.35 -13.37
CA ASN A 2 30.55 21.69 -12.05
C ASN A 2 29.53 22.08 -10.96
N GLU A 3 29.11 23.35 -10.91
CA GLU A 3 28.07 23.80 -9.97
C GLU A 3 26.69 23.20 -10.28
N ASP A 4 26.35 23.10 -11.57
CA ASP A 4 25.10 22.52 -12.05
C ASP A 4 25.01 21.04 -11.63
N LEU A 5 26.08 20.26 -11.86
CA LEU A 5 26.17 18.85 -11.48
C LEU A 5 26.05 18.63 -9.96
N ASN A 6 26.59 19.55 -9.16
CA ASN A 6 26.44 19.48 -7.70
C ASN A 6 24.99 19.70 -7.25
N ILE A 7 24.23 20.55 -7.95
CA ILE A 7 22.80 20.76 -7.70
C ILE A 7 22.01 19.48 -8.03
N ILE A 8 22.28 18.90 -9.20
CA ILE A 8 21.67 17.64 -9.64
C ILE A 8 21.94 16.54 -8.61
N ARG A 9 23.20 16.37 -8.19
CA ARG A 9 23.59 15.36 -7.19
C ARG A 9 22.86 15.54 -5.87
N LYS A 10 22.77 16.77 -5.35
CA LYS A 10 22.03 17.08 -4.11
C LYS A 10 20.55 16.73 -4.23
N LEU A 11 19.94 17.08 -5.36
CA LEU A 11 18.53 16.79 -5.61
C LEU A 11 18.30 15.27 -5.68
N VAL A 12 19.09 14.53 -6.44
CA VAL A 12 18.99 13.07 -6.59
C VAL A 12 19.12 12.37 -5.24
N TRP A 13 20.10 12.75 -4.41
CA TRP A 13 20.23 12.19 -3.06
C TRP A 13 18.99 12.38 -2.18
N SER A 14 18.24 13.47 -2.37
CA SER A 14 16.97 13.65 -1.65
C SER A 14 15.91 12.64 -2.08
N TYR A 15 15.90 12.23 -3.35
CA TYR A 15 14.99 11.23 -3.89
C TYR A 15 15.41 9.80 -3.53
N VAL A 16 16.71 9.48 -3.58
CA VAL A 16 17.21 8.17 -3.14
C VAL A 16 16.77 7.87 -1.70
N ARG A 17 16.86 8.87 -0.80
CA ARG A 17 16.43 8.72 0.60
C ARG A 17 14.92 8.56 0.77
N SER A 18 14.10 9.16 -0.07
CA SER A 18 12.64 9.14 0.06
C SER A 18 11.96 7.99 -0.69
N THR A 19 12.57 7.51 -1.78
CA THR A 19 12.01 6.49 -2.67
C THR A 19 12.72 5.15 -2.56
N GLY A 20 13.96 5.11 -2.09
CA GLY A 20 14.78 3.89 -2.06
C GLY A 20 15.33 3.44 -3.42
N LEU A 21 15.14 4.24 -4.48
CA LEU A 21 15.64 3.95 -5.82
C LEU A 21 17.16 4.12 -5.91
N GLU A 22 17.76 3.46 -6.91
CA GLU A 22 19.21 3.51 -7.14
C GLU A 22 19.66 4.92 -7.55
N PHE A 23 20.81 5.34 -7.00
CA PHE A 23 21.34 6.68 -7.24
C PHE A 23 21.71 6.90 -8.71
N ASP A 24 22.40 5.93 -9.34
CA ASP A 24 22.91 6.08 -10.71
C ASP A 24 21.78 6.17 -11.74
N ASP A 25 20.69 5.42 -11.54
CA ASP A 25 19.47 5.50 -12.35
C ASP A 25 18.82 6.88 -12.24
N LEU A 26 18.61 7.38 -11.02
CA LEU A 26 18.02 8.70 -10.84
C LEU A 26 18.94 9.83 -11.32
N TYR A 27 20.25 9.66 -11.19
CA TYR A 27 21.24 10.65 -11.61
C TYR A 27 21.37 10.74 -13.13
N SER A 28 21.37 9.61 -13.82
CA SER A 28 21.38 9.58 -15.29
C SER A 28 20.13 10.23 -15.88
N GLU A 29 18.94 9.90 -15.35
CA GLU A 29 17.67 10.52 -15.75
C GLU A 29 17.67 12.04 -15.47
N ALA A 30 18.08 12.46 -14.28
CA ALA A 30 18.16 13.87 -13.93
C ALA A 30 19.15 14.66 -14.82
N SER A 31 20.24 14.01 -15.23
CA SER A 31 21.23 14.59 -16.15
C SER A 31 20.66 14.77 -17.55
N LEU A 32 19.91 13.78 -18.05
CA LEU A 32 19.24 13.85 -19.35
C LEU A 32 18.20 14.97 -19.37
N ILE A 33 17.35 15.06 -18.34
CA ILE A 33 16.38 16.14 -18.14
C ILE A 33 17.07 17.52 -18.18
N TYR A 34 18.21 17.66 -17.49
CA TYR A 34 18.97 18.90 -17.47
C TYR A 34 19.45 19.29 -18.88
N LEU A 35 20.04 18.36 -19.62
CA LEU A 35 20.55 18.61 -20.97
C LEU A 35 19.44 19.03 -21.93
N GLU A 36 18.27 18.37 -21.86
CA GLU A 36 17.11 18.73 -22.66
C GLU A 36 16.56 20.13 -22.34
N ALA A 37 16.57 20.51 -21.06
CA ALA A 37 15.99 21.77 -20.61
C ALA A 37 16.93 22.96 -20.77
N LEU A 38 18.24 22.72 -20.85
CA LEU A 38 19.26 23.77 -20.87
C LEU A 38 19.05 24.82 -21.99
N PRO A 39 18.69 24.45 -23.24
CA PRO A 39 18.44 25.43 -24.31
C PRO A 39 17.26 26.38 -24.02
N THR A 40 16.35 25.98 -23.13
CA THR A 40 15.14 26.77 -22.80
C THR A 40 15.36 27.74 -21.65
N TYR A 41 16.54 27.72 -21.00
CA TYR A 41 16.83 28.59 -19.88
C TYR A 41 16.94 30.05 -20.32
N ASN A 42 16.19 30.93 -19.64
CA ASN A 42 16.25 32.37 -19.84
C ASN A 42 16.77 33.05 -18.56
N PRO A 43 17.95 33.71 -18.58
CA PRO A 43 18.53 34.36 -17.41
C PRO A 43 17.71 35.53 -16.87
N ASN A 44 16.86 36.15 -17.69
CA ASN A 44 16.01 37.27 -17.29
C ASN A 44 14.80 36.83 -16.45
N LYS A 45 14.49 35.52 -16.42
CA LYS A 45 13.35 34.95 -15.67
C LYS A 45 13.73 34.42 -14.28
N GLY A 46 15.02 34.32 -13.96
CA GLY A 46 15.48 33.87 -12.65
C GLY A 46 16.84 33.18 -12.68
N LYS A 47 17.29 32.72 -11.50
CA LYS A 47 18.58 32.05 -11.34
C LYS A 47 18.58 30.65 -11.97
N LYS A 48 19.68 30.30 -12.63
CA LYS A 48 19.89 28.99 -13.27
C LYS A 48 19.72 27.83 -12.29
N SER A 49 20.23 27.95 -11.07
CA SER A 49 20.12 26.92 -10.03
C SER A 49 18.65 26.60 -9.68
N THR A 50 17.81 27.63 -9.55
CA THR A 50 16.38 27.48 -9.30
C THR A 50 15.67 26.85 -10.49
N PHE A 51 16.02 27.25 -11.71
CA PHE A 51 15.49 26.64 -12.93
C PHE A 51 15.81 25.14 -12.99
N ILE A 52 17.08 24.76 -12.82
CA ILE A 52 17.53 23.37 -12.81
C ILE A 52 16.78 22.56 -11.76
N TRP A 53 16.72 23.06 -10.53
CA TRP A 53 16.04 22.38 -9.43
C TRP A 53 14.57 22.11 -9.75
N ASN A 54 13.86 23.13 -10.23
CA ASN A 54 12.43 23.03 -10.50
C ASN A 54 12.13 22.08 -11.67
N VAL A 55 12.87 22.19 -12.77
CA VAL A 55 12.64 21.37 -13.96
C VAL A 55 12.89 19.89 -13.67
N ILE A 56 14.04 19.58 -13.06
CA ILE A 56 14.39 18.20 -12.72
C ILE A 56 13.40 17.63 -11.73
N ARG A 57 13.08 18.36 -10.65
CA ARG A 57 12.11 17.92 -9.64
C ARG A 57 10.74 17.62 -10.26
N ASN A 58 10.24 18.50 -11.11
CA ASN A 58 8.94 18.32 -11.75
C ASN A 58 8.92 17.13 -12.70
N LYS A 59 9.93 16.98 -13.57
CA LYS A 59 10.01 15.84 -14.48
C LYS A 59 10.22 14.52 -13.73
N LEU A 60 11.09 14.45 -12.72
CA LEU A 60 11.26 13.26 -11.89
C LEU A 60 9.96 12.88 -11.18
N ASN A 61 9.23 13.85 -10.61
CA ASN A 61 7.93 13.57 -10.01
C ASN A 61 6.93 13.00 -11.02
N ASN A 62 6.93 13.51 -12.26
CA ASN A 62 6.06 12.98 -13.31
C ASN A 62 6.46 11.55 -13.70
N ILE A 63 7.75 11.24 -13.80
CA ILE A 63 8.25 9.89 -14.08
C ILE A 63 7.85 8.93 -12.96
N LEU A 64 8.02 9.33 -11.70
CA LEU A 64 7.68 8.51 -10.54
C LEU A 64 6.16 8.29 -10.44
N LYS A 65 5.35 9.32 -10.72
CA LYS A 65 3.89 9.18 -10.82
C LYS A 65 3.49 8.26 -11.97
N LYS A 66 4.10 8.41 -13.14
CA LYS A 66 3.85 7.54 -14.30
C LYS A 66 4.26 6.10 -14.00
N LYS A 67 5.36 5.84 -13.29
CA LYS A 67 5.72 4.50 -12.82
C LYS A 67 4.75 3.93 -11.78
N SER A 68 4.07 4.77 -10.99
CA SER A 68 2.99 4.32 -10.09
C SER A 68 1.63 4.12 -10.79
N GLU A 69 1.42 4.76 -11.95
CA GLU A 69 0.18 4.69 -12.74
C GLU A 69 0.27 3.66 -13.89
N ILE A 70 1.47 3.33 -14.36
CA ILE A 70 1.71 2.17 -15.22
C ILE A 70 1.46 0.95 -14.32
N PRO A 71 0.46 0.10 -14.60
CA PRO A 71 0.35 -1.19 -13.94
C PRO A 71 1.69 -1.89 -14.12
N ALA A 72 2.32 -2.31 -13.02
CA ALA A 72 3.50 -3.18 -13.07
C ALA A 72 3.29 -4.21 -14.17
N ASP A 73 4.24 -4.28 -15.10
CA ASP A 73 4.29 -5.13 -16.30
C ASP A 73 3.10 -6.07 -16.43
N MET A 74 2.22 -5.91 -17.42
CA MET A 74 1.14 -6.88 -17.64
C MET A 74 1.67 -8.31 -17.67
N GLU A 75 2.91 -8.53 -18.12
CA GLU A 75 3.64 -9.80 -18.03
C GLU A 75 3.93 -10.25 -16.58
N ALA A 76 4.40 -9.35 -15.71
CA ALA A 76 4.68 -9.62 -14.28
C ALA A 76 3.39 -9.77 -13.46
N MET A 77 2.35 -8.98 -13.77
CA MET A 77 1.02 -9.09 -13.19
C MET A 77 0.34 -10.39 -13.63
N LYS A 78 0.46 -10.76 -14.92
CA LYS A 78 0.03 -12.04 -15.46
C LYS A 78 0.81 -13.20 -14.85
N THR A 79 2.12 -13.08 -14.64
CA THR A 79 2.92 -14.08 -13.91
C THR A 79 2.53 -14.18 -12.42
N LEU A 80 2.07 -13.09 -11.78
CA LEU A 80 1.53 -13.08 -10.42
C LEU A 80 0.10 -13.62 -10.32
N ILE A 81 -0.70 -13.49 -11.39
CA ILE A 81 -2.09 -13.98 -11.47
C ILE A 81 -2.12 -15.45 -11.94
N GLU A 82 -1.26 -15.84 -12.88
CA GLU A 82 -1.06 -17.19 -13.39
C GLU A 82 -0.13 -18.02 -12.50
N GLY A 83 0.66 -17.36 -11.65
CA GLY A 83 1.29 -17.95 -10.48
C GLY A 83 0.20 -18.29 -9.47
N THR A 84 -0.49 -19.40 -9.73
CA THR A 84 -1.44 -20.02 -8.81
C THR A 84 -0.85 -20.01 -7.41
N TRP A 85 -1.47 -19.25 -6.50
CA TRP A 85 -1.51 -19.66 -5.12
C TRP A 85 -2.23 -21.01 -5.15
N GLU A 86 -1.48 -22.11 -5.35
CA GLU A 86 -1.98 -23.44 -5.06
C GLU A 86 -2.24 -23.44 -3.56
N VAL A 87 -3.46 -23.06 -3.19
CA VAL A 87 -3.93 -23.19 -1.82
C VAL A 87 -3.92 -24.70 -1.58
N ASN A 88 -2.91 -25.17 -0.83
CA ASN A 88 -2.82 -26.56 -0.43
C ASN A 88 -4.18 -26.92 0.24
N PRO A 89 -4.80 -28.08 -0.06
CA PRO A 89 -6.00 -28.55 0.62
C PRO A 89 -5.96 -28.36 2.15
N GLU A 90 -4.80 -28.54 2.77
CA GLU A 90 -4.58 -28.30 4.21
C GLU A 90 -4.84 -26.83 4.61
N GLN A 91 -4.41 -25.87 3.80
CA GLN A 91 -4.66 -24.44 4.05
C GLN A 91 -6.14 -24.09 3.92
N ILE A 92 -6.87 -24.74 3.01
CA ILE A 92 -8.32 -24.57 2.89
C ILE A 92 -9.01 -25.08 4.16
N ILE A 93 -8.60 -26.25 4.65
CA ILE A 93 -9.15 -26.84 5.88
C ILE A 93 -8.88 -25.92 7.08
N ILE A 94 -7.63 -25.48 7.27
CA ILE A 94 -7.26 -24.58 8.38
C ILE A 94 -8.04 -23.26 8.29
N ALA A 95 -8.19 -22.69 7.09
CA ALA A 95 -8.95 -21.45 6.91
C ALA A 95 -10.44 -21.63 7.23
N ASN A 96 -11.03 -22.76 6.86
CA ASN A 96 -12.43 -23.08 7.17
C ASN A 96 -12.62 -23.29 8.67
N GLU A 97 -11.76 -24.06 9.33
CA GLU A 97 -11.81 -24.29 10.78
C GLU A 97 -11.67 -22.97 11.55
N ALA A 98 -10.67 -22.14 11.18
CA ALA A 98 -10.48 -20.83 11.79
C ALA A 98 -11.67 -19.89 11.56
N TRP A 99 -12.27 -19.93 10.36
CA TRP A 99 -13.49 -19.19 10.07
C TRP A 99 -14.68 -19.68 10.90
N GLU A 100 -14.86 -20.99 11.04
CA GLU A 100 -15.95 -21.57 11.83
C GLU A 100 -15.81 -21.24 13.32
N GLU A 101 -14.62 -21.36 13.89
CA GLU A 101 -14.33 -20.92 15.27
C GLU A 101 -14.70 -19.45 15.46
N LEU A 102 -14.22 -18.59 14.56
CA LEU A 102 -14.52 -17.16 14.59
C LEU A 102 -16.01 -16.89 14.47
N PHE A 103 -16.67 -17.49 13.49
CA PHE A 103 -18.08 -17.32 13.21
C PHE A 103 -18.93 -17.77 14.39
N ASN A 104 -18.50 -18.83 15.10
CA ASN A 104 -19.19 -19.33 16.28
C ASN A 104 -19.13 -18.36 17.48
N THR A 105 -18.11 -17.51 17.57
CA THR A 105 -18.03 -16.45 18.60
C THR A 105 -18.99 -15.29 18.38
N LEU A 106 -19.48 -15.10 17.15
CA LEU A 106 -20.41 -14.02 16.81
C LEU A 106 -21.79 -14.23 17.45
N SER A 107 -22.42 -13.13 17.85
CA SER A 107 -23.81 -13.10 18.27
C SER A 107 -24.76 -13.56 17.15
N GLN A 108 -25.95 -14.01 17.53
CA GLN A 108 -26.97 -14.40 16.56
C GLN A 108 -27.31 -13.26 15.60
N ASP A 109 -27.32 -12.02 16.09
CA ASP A 109 -27.56 -10.84 15.28
C ASP A 109 -26.43 -10.60 14.27
N ALA A 110 -25.18 -10.80 14.65
CA ALA A 110 -24.05 -10.69 13.73
C ALA A 110 -24.06 -11.80 12.65
N LYS A 111 -24.44 -13.02 13.01
CA LYS A 111 -24.65 -14.14 12.07
C LYS A 111 -25.77 -13.82 11.07
N GLU A 112 -26.85 -13.18 11.52
CA GLU A 112 -27.93 -12.75 10.63
C GLU A 112 -27.42 -11.75 9.58
N VAL A 113 -26.59 -10.77 9.97
CA VAL A 113 -25.97 -9.84 9.01
C VAL A 113 -25.12 -10.58 7.98
N TYR A 114 -24.36 -11.60 8.38
CA TYR A 114 -23.62 -12.45 7.45
C TYR A 114 -24.55 -13.16 6.47
N ASN A 115 -25.65 -13.76 6.95
CA ASN A 115 -26.60 -14.48 6.10
C ASN A 115 -27.23 -13.55 5.04
N VAL A 116 -27.58 -12.32 5.40
CA VAL A 116 -28.11 -11.32 4.44
C VAL A 116 -27.11 -11.06 3.30
N ILE A 117 -25.82 -11.08 3.61
CA ILE A 117 -24.74 -10.89 2.63
C ILE A 117 -24.51 -12.16 1.82
N ALA A 118 -24.41 -13.31 2.49
CA ALA A 118 -24.06 -14.60 1.90
C ALA A 118 -25.16 -15.15 0.98
N ASN A 119 -26.43 -14.90 1.32
CA ASN A 119 -27.57 -15.28 0.48
C ASN A 119 -27.69 -14.45 -0.80
N GLY A 120 -26.85 -13.42 -0.98
CA GLY A 120 -26.87 -12.56 -2.16
C GLY A 120 -28.09 -11.65 -2.25
N GLU A 121 -28.84 -11.48 -1.15
CA GLU A 121 -30.01 -10.62 -1.06
C GLU A 121 -29.65 -9.14 -1.30
N ILE A 122 -28.38 -8.79 -1.07
CA ILE A 122 -27.83 -7.45 -1.30
C ILE A 122 -26.56 -7.52 -2.15
N TYR A 123 -26.49 -6.73 -3.22
CA TYR A 123 -25.24 -6.46 -3.90
C TYR A 123 -24.35 -5.51 -3.08
N ILE A 124 -23.14 -5.98 -2.76
CA ILE A 124 -22.16 -5.23 -1.98
C ILE A 124 -20.92 -4.96 -2.84
N ASN A 125 -20.59 -3.68 -2.99
CA ASN A 125 -19.36 -3.27 -3.64
C ASN A 125 -18.22 -3.25 -2.61
N ILE A 126 -17.24 -4.15 -2.76
CA ILE A 126 -16.14 -4.32 -1.80
C ILE A 126 -15.22 -3.08 -1.79
N ASP A 127 -15.06 -2.39 -2.93
CA ASP A 127 -14.21 -1.20 -3.07
C ASP A 127 -14.78 0.06 -2.40
N LYS A 128 -16.06 0.03 -1.99
CA LYS A 128 -16.73 1.17 -1.35
C LYS A 128 -17.31 0.79 0.03
N PRO A 129 -16.47 0.50 1.05
CA PRO A 129 -16.92 0.00 2.35
C PRO A 129 -17.94 0.89 3.06
N ARG A 130 -17.80 2.23 2.94
CA ARG A 130 -18.76 3.18 3.53
C ARG A 130 -20.14 3.07 2.90
N HIS A 131 -20.19 2.92 1.57
CA HIS A 131 -21.43 2.81 0.82
C HIS A 131 -22.11 1.48 1.11
N SER A 132 -21.35 0.39 1.05
CA SER A 132 -21.81 -0.97 1.33
C SER A 132 -22.40 -1.11 2.74
N ARG A 133 -21.74 -0.54 3.75
CA ARG A 133 -22.29 -0.47 5.11
C ARG A 133 -23.63 0.27 5.15
N GLY A 134 -23.79 1.33 4.37
CA GLY A 134 -25.04 2.07 4.25
C GLY A 134 -26.15 1.32 3.51
N ILE A 135 -25.80 0.41 2.59
CA ILE A 135 -26.76 -0.50 1.95
C ILE A 135 -27.25 -1.53 2.99
N ILE A 136 -26.33 -2.22 3.66
CA ILE A 136 -26.65 -3.22 4.70
C ILE A 136 -27.52 -2.60 5.80
N ALA A 137 -27.16 -1.42 6.29
CA ALA A 137 -27.92 -0.74 7.34
C ALA A 137 -29.36 -0.40 6.90
N ARG A 138 -29.57 -0.02 5.64
CA ARG A 138 -30.92 0.25 5.10
C ARG A 138 -31.74 -1.02 5.00
N GLU A 139 -31.14 -2.12 4.56
CA GLU A 139 -31.81 -3.42 4.46
C GLU A 139 -32.22 -3.94 5.85
N LEU A 140 -31.31 -3.90 6.82
CA LEU A 140 -31.62 -4.30 8.20
C LEU A 140 -32.72 -3.42 8.82
N LYS A 141 -32.71 -2.11 8.53
CA LYS A 141 -33.76 -1.20 8.97
C LYS A 141 -35.11 -1.53 8.34
N ALA A 142 -35.15 -1.94 7.07
CA ALA A 142 -36.36 -2.42 6.41
C ALA A 142 -36.92 -3.70 7.06
N ARG A 143 -36.04 -4.54 7.65
CA ARG A 143 -36.40 -5.72 8.45
C ARG A 143 -36.76 -5.40 9.91
N GLY A 144 -36.95 -4.12 10.24
CA GLY A 144 -37.39 -3.67 11.57
C GLY A 144 -36.28 -3.52 12.61
N TRP A 145 -35.01 -3.55 12.21
CA TRP A 145 -33.92 -3.36 13.17
C TRP A 145 -33.78 -1.89 13.57
N SER A 146 -33.54 -1.65 14.86
CA SER A 146 -33.21 -0.31 15.35
C SER A 146 -31.79 0.09 14.96
N GLU A 147 -31.56 1.40 14.76
CA GLU A 147 -30.23 1.90 14.40
C GLU A 147 -29.18 1.57 15.47
N THR A 148 -29.56 1.65 16.75
CA THR A 148 -28.68 1.27 17.87
C THR A 148 -28.25 -0.19 17.79
N LYS A 149 -29.16 -1.10 17.46
CA LYS A 149 -28.87 -2.53 17.26
C LYS A 149 -27.92 -2.74 16.08
N ILE A 150 -28.20 -2.12 14.94
CA ILE A 150 -27.36 -2.21 13.73
C ILE A 150 -25.92 -1.75 14.02
N TRP A 151 -25.76 -0.59 14.66
CA TRP A 151 -24.44 -0.05 14.98
C TRP A 151 -23.72 -0.81 16.09
N ALA A 152 -24.45 -1.51 16.98
CA ALA A 152 -23.85 -2.41 17.96
C ALA A 152 -23.25 -3.64 17.26
N VAL A 153 -24.00 -4.27 16.37
CA VAL A 153 -23.56 -5.46 15.62
C VAL A 153 -22.38 -5.15 14.70
N PHE A 154 -22.38 -4.03 14.00
CA PHE A 154 -21.20 -3.61 13.22
C PHE A 154 -19.95 -3.41 14.09
N ARG A 155 -20.12 -2.93 15.33
CA ARG A 155 -18.99 -2.76 16.25
C ARG A 155 -18.47 -4.13 16.72
N GLU A 156 -19.37 -5.05 17.05
CA GLU A 156 -19.05 -6.42 17.42
C GLU A 156 -18.23 -7.12 16.33
N ILE A 157 -18.77 -7.20 15.09
CA ILE A 157 -18.09 -7.83 13.95
C ILE A 157 -16.69 -7.23 13.75
N LYS A 158 -16.59 -5.89 13.84
CA LYS A 158 -15.30 -5.21 13.69
C LYS A 158 -14.34 -5.49 14.84
N GLN A 159 -14.81 -5.68 16.06
CA GLN A 159 -13.97 -6.01 17.22
C GLN A 159 -13.43 -7.42 17.09
N VAL A 160 -14.29 -8.38 16.76
CA VAL A 160 -13.95 -9.78 16.53
C VAL A 160 -12.88 -9.89 15.44
N LEU A 161 -13.12 -9.31 14.26
CA LEU A 161 -12.13 -9.30 13.16
C LEU A 161 -10.82 -8.56 13.49
N ARG A 162 -10.83 -7.61 14.43
CA ARG A 162 -9.60 -6.90 14.86
C ARG A 162 -8.76 -7.69 15.85
N VAL A 163 -9.34 -8.64 16.57
CA VAL A 163 -8.60 -9.51 17.49
C VAL A 163 -7.71 -10.45 16.70
N ASP A 164 -8.19 -11.00 15.58
CA ASP A 164 -7.46 -11.99 14.79
C ASP A 164 -6.54 -11.39 13.72
N LEU A 165 -6.81 -10.17 13.25
CA LEU A 165 -5.91 -9.45 12.32
C LEU A 165 -4.70 -8.82 13.00
N LYS A 166 -4.50 -9.02 14.32
CA LYS A 166 -3.24 -8.61 14.95
C LYS A 166 -2.15 -9.57 14.46
N PRO A 167 -1.11 -9.09 13.73
CA PRO A 167 0.05 -9.93 13.52
C PRO A 167 0.62 -10.29 14.91
N GLU A 168 0.82 -11.57 15.17
CA GLU A 168 1.60 -12.03 16.31
C GLU A 168 2.87 -11.18 16.35
N LYS A 169 3.05 -10.36 17.39
CA LYS A 169 4.33 -9.72 17.68
C LYS A 169 5.27 -10.79 18.21
N ASN A 170 5.71 -11.69 17.34
CA ASN A 170 6.52 -12.82 17.73
C ASN A 170 8.02 -12.44 17.75
N SER A 171 8.53 -12.43 18.98
CA SER A 171 9.93 -12.60 19.40
C SER A 171 10.96 -11.55 18.99
N LYS A 172 11.52 -10.89 20.01
CA LYS A 172 12.80 -10.19 19.97
C LYS A 172 13.88 -11.16 19.50
N ILE A 173 14.33 -11.06 18.25
CA ILE A 173 15.61 -11.63 17.82
C ILE A 173 16.70 -10.90 18.61
N GLN A 174 17.20 -11.54 19.66
CA GLN A 174 18.42 -11.11 20.33
C GLN A 174 19.56 -11.18 19.32
N ARG A 175 20.01 -10.02 18.83
CA ARG A 175 21.25 -9.90 18.07
C ARG A 175 22.40 -10.31 19.00
N ARG A 176 22.87 -11.56 18.91
CA ARG A 176 24.17 -11.98 19.45
C ARG A 176 25.25 -11.10 18.80
N LYS A 177 25.95 -10.30 19.60
CA LYS A 177 27.14 -9.56 19.17
C LYS A 177 28.26 -10.57 18.89
N LEU A 178 28.69 -10.68 17.64
CA LEU A 178 29.90 -11.42 17.29
C LEU A 178 31.14 -10.70 17.89
N PRO A 179 32.09 -11.41 18.51
CA PRO A 179 33.27 -10.80 19.10
C PRO A 179 34.18 -10.22 18.01
N LYS A 180 34.65 -8.99 18.24
CA LYS A 180 35.61 -8.30 17.38
C LYS A 180 36.94 -9.08 17.43
N LYS A 181 37.39 -9.60 16.28
CA LYS A 181 38.77 -10.12 16.14
C LYS A 181 39.73 -8.95 16.35
N THR A 182 40.50 -9.00 17.42
CA THR A 182 41.66 -8.12 17.62
C THR A 182 42.78 -8.59 16.70
N ALA A 183 43.14 -7.76 15.73
CA ALA A 183 44.38 -7.93 14.99
C ALA A 183 45.54 -7.57 15.94
N LYS A 184 46.33 -8.57 16.34
CA LYS A 184 47.63 -8.35 16.96
C LYS A 184 48.62 -7.92 15.87
N LYS A 185 49.32 -6.82 16.13
CA LYS A 185 50.58 -6.44 15.48
C LYS A 185 51.69 -7.38 15.94
#